data_AF-A0A2M9ITJ2-F1
#
_entry.id   AF-A0A2M9ITJ2-F1
#
_cell.length_a   1.000
_cell.length_b   1.000
_cell.length_c   1.000
_cell.angle_alpha   90.00
_cell.angle_beta   90.00
_cell.angle_gamma   90.00
#
_symmetry.space_group_name_H-M   'P 1'
#
loop_
_entity.id
_entity.type
_entity.pdbx_description
1 polymer ?
#
loop_
_entity_poly.entity_id
_entity_poly.type
_entity_poly.pdbx_seq_one_letter_code
_entity_poly.pdbx_strand_id
1 'polypeptide(L)' 'MPPTPADRGPARPASVINDEMRELAARGPWTDAERAEYERLLVEWAAAVRARGAAGAA' A
#
# COMPACT_ATOMS: atom_id res chain seq x y z
N MET A 1 -6.95 31.03 -3.80
CA MET A 1 -7.41 29.67 -4.19
C MET A 1 -6.96 28.70 -3.11
N PRO A 2 -7.87 28.13 -2.31
CA PRO A 2 -7.50 27.03 -1.42
C PRO A 2 -7.15 25.80 -2.28
N PRO A 3 -6.15 24.99 -1.91
CA PRO A 3 -5.91 23.74 -2.61
C PRO A 3 -7.13 22.84 -2.40
N THR A 4 -7.80 22.49 -3.50
CA THR A 4 -8.79 21.40 -3.51
C THR A 4 -8.10 20.18 -2.90
N PRO A 5 -8.68 19.52 -1.88
CA PRO A 5 -8.11 18.28 -1.39
C PRO A 5 -7.98 17.35 -2.59
N ALA A 6 -6.75 16.95 -2.91
CA ALA A 6 -6.49 15.95 -3.91
C ALA A 6 -7.36 14.75 -3.52
N ASP A 7 -8.41 14.53 -4.30
CA ASP A 7 -9.32 13.42 -4.12
C ASP A 7 -8.44 12.19 -4.16
N ARG A 8 -8.12 11.65 -2.98
CA ARG A 8 -7.32 10.44 -2.87
C ARG A 8 -8.22 9.39 -3.46
N GLY A 9 -8.01 9.09 -4.74
CA GLY A 9 -8.71 8.03 -5.43
C GLY A 9 -8.75 6.77 -4.55
N PRO A 10 -9.75 5.90 -4.74
CA PRO A 10 -10.03 4.78 -3.85
C PRO A 10 -8.73 4.07 -3.49
N ALA A 11 -8.45 3.99 -2.19
CA ALA A 11 -7.23 3.35 -1.68
C ALA A 11 -7.10 1.97 -2.34
N ARG A 12 -5.90 1.66 -2.85
CA ARG A 12 -5.65 0.38 -3.51
C ARG A 12 -6.03 -0.77 -2.58
N PRO A 13 -6.67 -1.84 -3.08
CA PRO A 13 -7.04 -2.97 -2.24
C PRO A 13 -5.80 -3.62 -1.60
N ALA A 14 -5.92 -4.00 -0.33
CA ALA A 14 -4.83 -4.65 0.40
C ALA A 14 -4.35 -5.95 -0.27
N SER A 15 -5.21 -6.64 -1.03
CA SER A 15 -4.83 -7.83 -1.80
C SER A 15 -3.83 -7.52 -2.91
N VAL A 16 -4.04 -6.43 -3.65
CA VAL A 16 -3.16 -6.01 -4.75
C VAL A 16 -1.77 -5.64 -4.22
N ILE A 17 -1.73 -4.87 -3.13
CA ILE A 17 -0.47 -4.47 -2.48
C ILE A 17 0.27 -5.71 -1.96
N ASN A 18 -0.45 -6.67 -1.39
CA ASN A 18 0.13 -7.92 -0.88
C ASN A 18 0.71 -8.80 -2.00
N ASP A 19 0.08 -8.83 -3.18
CA ASP A 19 0.60 -9.58 -4.32
C ASP A 19 1.90 -8.96 -4.84
N GLU A 20 1.99 -7.63 -4.93
CA GLU A 20 3.23 -6.92 -5.28
C GLU A 20 4.35 -7.14 -4.27
N MET A 21 4.03 -7.15 -2.96
CA MET A 21 5.00 -7.49 -1.92
C MET A 21 5.55 -8.91 -2.08
N ARG A 22 4.69 -9.88 -2.45
CA ARG A 22 5.10 -11.28 -2.68
C ARG A 22 5.97 -11.42 -3.91
N GLU A 23 5.62 -10.74 -5.00
CA GLU A 23 6.43 -10.70 -6.21
C GLU A 23 7.82 -10.13 -5.92
N LEU A 24 7.88 -9.02 -5.17
CA LEU A 24 9.14 -8.41 -4.78
C LEU A 24 9.97 -9.37 -3.92
N ALA A 25 9.35 -10.01 -2.91
CA ALA A 25 10.01 -11.01 -2.06
C ALA A 25 10.58 -12.20 -2.83
N ALA A 26 9.93 -12.63 -3.91
CA ALA A 26 10.41 -13.71 -4.76
C ALA A 26 11.67 -13.34 -5.56
N ARG A 27 11.95 -12.04 -5.78
CA ARG A 27 13.06 -11.54 -6.62
C ARG A 27 14.40 -11.40 -5.87
N GLY A 28 14.45 -11.67 -4.56
CA GLY A 28 15.63 -11.41 -3.73
C GLY A 28 16.93 -12.05 -4.25
N PRO A 29 18.11 -11.52 -3.87
CA PRO A 29 18.36 -10.44 -2.90
C PRO A 29 18.06 -9.03 -3.43
N TRP A 30 17.55 -8.18 -2.54
CA TRP A 30 17.12 -6.82 -2.90
C TRP A 30 18.25 -5.81 -2.92
N THR A 31 18.17 -4.90 -3.88
CA THR A 31 18.85 -3.60 -3.87
C THR A 31 18.26 -2.67 -2.82
N ASP A 32 18.93 -1.56 -2.51
CA ASP A 32 18.39 -0.53 -1.60
C ASP A 32 17.10 0.09 -2.14
N ALA A 33 16.97 0.20 -3.47
CA ALA A 33 15.76 0.69 -4.11
C ALA A 33 14.57 -0.28 -3.90
N GLU A 34 14.79 -1.58 -4.04
CA GLU A 34 13.76 -2.59 -3.81
C GLU A 34 13.40 -2.71 -2.33
N ARG A 35 14.36 -2.52 -1.41
CA ARG A 35 14.06 -2.38 0.02
C ARG A 35 13.14 -1.19 0.30
N ALA A 36 13.47 -0.03 -0.26
CA ALA A 36 12.63 1.17 -0.13
C ALA A 36 11.24 0.95 -0.74
N GLU A 37 11.13 0.23 -1.86
CA GLU A 37 9.85 -0.14 -2.46
C GLU A 37 9.01 -0.99 -1.50
N TYR A 38 9.61 -2.02 -0.93
CA TYR A 38 8.95 -2.91 0.01
C TYR A 38 8.44 -2.17 1.26
N GLU A 39 9.24 -1.24 1.78
CA GLU A 39 8.84 -0.37 2.90
C GLU A 39 7.66 0.54 2.55
N ARG A 40 7.63 1.11 1.34
CA ARG A 40 6.47 1.90 0.87
C ARG A 40 5.22 1.04 0.77
N LEU A 41 5.33 -0.17 0.21
CA LEU A 41 4.22 -1.12 0.10
C LEU A 41 3.69 -1.54 1.49
N LEU A 42 4.56 -1.71 2.50
CA LEU A 42 4.14 -1.98 3.88
C LEU A 42 3.26 -0.87 4.47
N VAL A 43 3.65 0.39 4.27
CA VAL A 43 2.87 1.54 4.75
C VAL A 43 1.52 1.62 4.05
N GLU A 44 1.49 1.40 2.74
CA GLU A 44 0.27 1.41 1.93
C GLU A 44 -0.67 0.26 2.32
N TRP A 45 -0.13 -0.95 2.50
CA TRP A 45 -0.88 -2.12 2.95
C TRP A 45 -1.52 -1.89 4.33
N ALA A 46 -0.76 -1.34 5.28
CA ALA A 46 -1.28 -1.01 6.61
C ALA A 46 -2.42 0.01 6.54
N ALA A 47 -2.35 0.99 5.63
CA ALA A 47 -3.45 1.93 5.41
C ALA A 47 -4.68 1.23 4.79
N ALA A 48 -4.50 0.37 3.79
CA ALA A 48 -5.57 -0.37 3.13
C ALA A 48 -6.28 -1.35 4.09
N VAL A 49 -5.53 -2.06 4.94
CA VAL A 49 -6.09 -2.95 5.98
C VAL A 49 -6.92 -2.17 6.99
N ARG A 50 -6.42 -1.00 7.46
CA ARG A 50 -7.17 -0.12 8.36
C ARG A 50 -8.46 0.40 7.73
N ALA A 51 -8.40 0.82 6.47
CA ALA A 51 -9.58 1.29 5.74
C ALA A 51 -10.64 0.18 5.58
N ARG A 52 -10.22 -1.06 5.28
CA ARG A 52 -11.11 -2.22 5.21
C ARG A 52 -11.71 -2.59 6.57
N GLY A 53 -10.91 -2.56 7.64
CA GLY A 53 -11.37 -2.85 9.00
C GLY A 53 -12.39 -1.83 9.51
N ALA A 54 -12.18 -0.54 9.21
CA ALA A 54 -13.13 0.52 9.55
C ALA A 54 -14.47 0.40 8.78
N ALA A 55 -14.44 -0.12 7.55
CA ALA A 55 -15.65 -0.33 6.74
C ALA A 55 -16.50 -1.56 7.16
N GLY A 56 -15.96 -2.45 8.00
CA GLY A 56 -16.66 -3.66 8.48
C GLY A 56 -17.26 -3.55 9.89
N ALA A 57 -17.18 -2.38 10.53
CA ALA A 57 -17.63 -2.15 11.90
C ALA A 57 -18.90 -1.26 12.01
N ALA A 58 -19.70 -1.19 10.94
CA ALA A 58 -20.92 -0.39 10.87
C ALA A 58 -22.19 -1.27 10.87
#